data_AF-A0A524M3A9-F1
#
_entry.id   AF-A0A524M3A9-F1
#
_cell.length_a   1.000
_cell.length_b   1.000
_cell.length_c   1.000
_cell.angle_alpha   90.00
_cell.angle_beta   90.00
_cell.angle_gamma   90.00
#
_symmetry.space_group_name_H-M   'P 1'
#
loop_
_entity.id
_entity.type
_entity.pdbx_description
1 polymer ?
#
loop_
_entity_poly.entity_id
_entity_poly.type
_entity_poly.pdbx_seq_one_letter_code
_entity_poly.pdbx_strand_id
1 'polypeptide(L)'
;SRVLLSGDAAGFVDAFIGEGIAYAIRSGQLAAEKVADLVLYDRKLSDLKEYESTCRQEFGNFLGSSLKLEKVMHRFPDTSFKLVLSRKEILDKYLDEVVISRSHKDYVRWLLLNFSLA
;
A
#
# COMPACT_ATOMS: atom_id res chain seq x y z
N SER A 1 -24.50 5.70 3.45
CA SER A 1 -24.25 4.26 3.70
C SER A 1 -23.79 4.07 5.14
N ARG A 2 -24.03 2.91 5.76
CA ARG A 2 -23.58 2.54 7.13
C ARG A 2 -22.63 1.34 7.11
N VAL A 3 -21.84 1.23 6.04
CA VAL A 3 -20.95 0.10 5.79
C VAL A 3 -19.54 0.64 5.59
N LEU A 4 -18.57 0.00 6.23
CA LEU A 4 -17.14 0.19 5.99
C LEU A 4 -16.58 -1.13 5.45
N LEU A 5 -15.71 -1.04 4.45
CA LEU A 5 -14.94 -2.17 3.92
C LEU A 5 -13.53 -2.09 4.48
N SER A 6 -12.91 -3.24 4.72
CA SER A 6 -11.56 -3.35 5.29
C SER A 6 -10.79 -4.50 4.62
N GLY A 7 -9.47 -4.43 4.65
CA GLY A 7 -8.57 -5.42 4.04
C GLY A 7 -8.87 -5.70 2.58
N ASP A 8 -8.86 -6.97 2.19
CA ASP A 8 -9.10 -7.41 0.81
C ASP A 8 -10.47 -6.98 0.29
N ALA A 9 -11.48 -6.91 1.15
CA ALA A 9 -12.81 -6.41 0.77
C ALA A 9 -12.79 -4.93 0.36
N ALA A 10 -11.81 -4.15 0.85
CA ALA A 10 -11.56 -2.77 0.44
C ALA A 10 -10.48 -2.64 -0.65
N GLY A 11 -9.88 -3.75 -1.10
CA GLY A 11 -8.79 -3.75 -2.08
C GLY A 11 -7.46 -3.26 -1.50
N PHE A 12 -7.25 -3.38 -0.19
CA PHE A 12 -6.02 -2.93 0.46
C PHE A 12 -4.89 -3.97 0.39
N VAL A 13 -4.27 -4.05 -0.79
CA VAL A 13 -3.13 -4.94 -1.06
C VAL A 13 -2.02 -4.18 -1.78
N ASP A 14 -0.78 -4.42 -1.37
CA ASP A 14 0.41 -3.98 -2.12
C ASP A 14 0.51 -4.87 -3.37
N ALA A 15 0.13 -4.33 -4.53
CA ALA A 15 0.09 -5.11 -5.78
C ALA A 15 1.47 -5.59 -6.26
N PHE A 16 2.53 -4.89 -5.89
CA PHE A 16 3.89 -5.21 -6.33
C PHE A 16 4.50 -6.38 -5.56
N ILE A 17 4.32 -6.41 -4.23
CA ILE A 17 4.83 -7.52 -3.40
C ILE A 17 3.77 -8.61 -3.14
N GLY A 18 2.49 -8.27 -3.25
CA GLY A 18 1.37 -9.17 -2.93
C GLY A 18 0.98 -9.20 -1.44
N GLU A 19 1.50 -8.28 -0.63
CA GLU A 19 1.25 -8.24 0.82
C GLU A 19 -0.03 -7.44 1.16
N GLY A 20 -0.96 -8.09 1.88
CA GLY A 20 -2.24 -7.50 2.30
C GLY A 20 -2.48 -7.52 3.82
N ILE A 21 -1.79 -8.40 4.56
CA ILE A 21 -2.12 -8.71 5.97
C ILE A 21 -2.02 -7.49 6.87
N ALA A 22 -0.91 -6.74 6.76
CA ALA A 22 -0.70 -5.53 7.57
C ALA A 22 -1.80 -4.48 7.29
N TYR A 23 -2.21 -4.33 6.03
CA TYR A 23 -3.26 -3.39 5.66
C TYR A 23 -4.64 -3.86 6.09
N ALA A 24 -4.93 -5.16 6.07
CA ALA A 24 -6.17 -5.72 6.61
C ALA A 24 -6.30 -5.47 8.12
N ILE A 25 -5.24 -5.71 8.89
CA ILE A 25 -5.22 -5.42 10.33
C ILE A 25 -5.43 -3.92 10.57
N ARG A 26 -4.63 -3.09 9.88
CA ARG A 26 -4.65 -1.64 10.14
C ARG A 26 -5.95 -0.97 9.72
N SER A 27 -6.48 -1.33 8.55
CA SER A 27 -7.78 -0.83 8.10
C SER A 27 -8.94 -1.31 8.97
N GLY A 28 -8.84 -2.49 9.60
CA GLY A 28 -9.80 -2.97 10.60
C GLY A 28 -9.77 -2.13 11.88
N GLN A 29 -8.57 -1.81 12.38
CA GLN A 29 -8.39 -0.92 13.53
C GLN A 29 -8.99 0.46 13.28
N LEU A 30 -8.65 1.09 12.14
CA LEU A 30 -9.20 2.39 11.75
C LEU A 30 -10.72 2.38 11.62
N ALA A 31 -11.30 1.28 11.10
CA ALA A 31 -12.74 1.14 11.00
C ALA A 31 -13.39 1.05 12.38
N ALA A 32 -12.82 0.25 13.28
CA ALA A 32 -13.31 0.11 14.65
C ALA A 32 -13.22 1.42 15.44
N GLU A 33 -12.08 2.12 15.37
CA GLU A 33 -11.88 3.45 15.96
C GLU A 33 -12.96 4.43 15.48
N LYS A 34 -13.20 4.49 14.16
CA LYS A 34 -14.16 5.44 13.61
C LYS A 34 -15.61 5.12 13.96
N VAL A 35 -15.97 3.84 14.03
CA VAL A 35 -17.30 3.42 14.49
C VAL A 35 -17.48 3.71 15.98
N ALA A 36 -16.47 3.44 16.81
CA ALA A 36 -16.50 3.74 18.23
C ALA A 36 -16.67 5.23 18.49
N ASP A 37 -15.89 6.08 17.82
CA ASP A 37 -16.01 7.54 17.91
C ASP A 37 -17.42 8.03 17.57
N LEU A 38 -18.02 7.42 16.55
CA LEU A 38 -19.36 7.79 16.12
C LEU A 38 -20.41 7.48 17.18
N VAL A 39 -20.32 6.29 17.79
CA VAL A 39 -21.26 5.83 18.82
C VAL A 39 -21.05 6.56 20.14
N LEU A 40 -19.80 6.79 20.56
CA LEU A 40 -19.46 7.37 21.87
C LEU A 40 -19.68 8.88 21.94
N TYR A 41 -19.52 9.59 20.82
CA TYR A 41 -19.57 11.05 20.78
C TYR A 41 -20.73 11.60 19.93
N ASP A 42 -21.74 10.78 19.64
CA ASP A 42 -22.94 11.11 18.85
C ASP A 42 -22.61 11.86 17.54
N ARG A 43 -21.59 11.37 16.83
CA ARG A 43 -21.13 12.00 15.58
C ARG A 43 -22.07 11.68 14.44
N LYS A 44 -22.03 12.52 13.40
CA LYS A 44 -22.86 12.32 12.21
C LYS A 44 -22.32 11.15 11.38
N LEU A 45 -23.22 10.42 10.73
CA LEU A 45 -22.85 9.37 9.75
C LEU A 45 -22.00 9.90 8.59
N SER A 46 -22.07 11.21 8.29
CA SER A 46 -21.18 11.86 7.32
C SER A 46 -19.71 11.71 7.68
N ASP A 47 -19.40 11.58 8.96
CA ASP A 47 -18.04 11.53 9.48
C ASP A 47 -17.39 10.17 9.17
N LEU A 48 -18.16 9.14 8.78
CA LEU A 48 -17.61 7.89 8.25
C LEU A 48 -16.73 8.09 7.01
N LYS A 49 -16.87 9.21 6.28
CA LYS A 49 -15.95 9.56 5.19
C LYS A 49 -14.52 9.80 5.66
N GLU A 50 -14.33 10.18 6.93
CA GLU A 50 -12.99 10.38 7.48
C GLU A 50 -12.19 9.07 7.48
N TYR A 51 -12.84 7.92 7.70
CA TYR A 51 -12.19 6.61 7.58
C TYR A 51 -11.50 6.42 6.23
N GLU A 52 -12.19 6.76 5.13
CA GLU A 52 -11.65 6.65 3.79
C GLU A 52 -10.44 7.58 3.61
N SER A 53 -10.54 8.82 4.09
CA SER A 53 -9.44 9.78 4.01
C SER A 53 -8.21 9.34 4.82
N THR A 54 -8.42 8.78 6.01
CA THR A 54 -7.35 8.26 6.87
C THR A 54 -6.66 7.07 6.22
N CYS A 55 -7.42 6.09 5.72
CA CYS A 55 -6.85 4.96 4.98
C CYS A 55 -6.05 5.42 3.76
N ARG A 56 -6.59 6.38 2.99
CA ARG A 56 -5.94 6.93 1.80
C ARG A 56 -4.61 7.61 2.14
N GLN A 57 -4.58 8.42 3.20
CA GLN A 57 -3.37 9.10 3.65
C GLN A 57 -2.33 8.14 4.23
N GLU A 58 -2.78 7.18 5.04
CA GLU A 58 -1.86 6.28 5.75
C GLU A 58 -1.19 5.28 4.80
N PHE A 59 -1.95 4.66 3.90
CA PHE A 59 -1.43 3.63 2.99
C PHE A 59 -2.03 3.65 1.58
N GLY A 60 -3.26 4.14 1.35
CA GLY A 60 -3.92 4.04 0.04
C GLY A 60 -3.16 4.73 -1.10
N ASN A 61 -2.55 5.89 -0.86
CA ASN A 61 -1.67 6.56 -1.85
C ASN A 61 -0.47 5.70 -2.25
N PHE A 62 0.07 4.96 -1.28
CA PHE A 62 1.17 4.04 -1.49
C PHE A 62 0.72 2.81 -2.31
N LEU A 63 -0.39 2.16 -1.91
CA LEU A 63 -0.94 1.00 -2.63
C LEU A 63 -1.28 1.35 -4.08
N GLY A 64 -1.83 2.54 -4.32
CA GLY A 64 -2.09 3.03 -5.67
C GLY A 64 -0.82 3.22 -6.50
N SER A 65 0.29 3.60 -5.87
CA SER A 65 1.59 3.72 -6.54
C SER A 65 2.21 2.35 -6.81
N SER A 66 2.09 1.41 -5.86
CA SER A 66 2.49 0.02 -6.04
C SER A 66 1.77 -0.64 -7.22
N LEU A 67 0.46 -0.45 -7.36
CA LEU A 67 -0.31 -0.95 -8.51
C LEU A 67 0.13 -0.34 -9.84
N LYS A 68 0.51 0.94 -9.87
CA LYS A 68 1.05 1.56 -11.09
C LYS A 68 2.38 0.92 -11.48
N LEU A 69 3.25 0.67 -10.49
CA LEU A 69 4.53 0.02 -10.72
C LEU A 69 4.35 -1.41 -11.24
N GLU A 70 3.50 -2.22 -10.60
CA GLU A 70 3.17 -3.57 -11.05
C GLU A 70 2.71 -3.57 -12.52
N LYS A 71 1.79 -2.67 -12.89
CA LYS A 71 1.31 -2.56 -14.28
C LYS A 71 2.41 -2.20 -15.26
N VAL A 72 3.35 -1.33 -14.89
CA VAL A 72 4.49 -0.97 -15.74
C VAL A 72 5.43 -2.16 -15.92
N MET A 73 5.73 -2.89 -14.85
CA MET A 73 6.60 -4.06 -14.88
C MET A 73 6.00 -5.16 -15.77
N HIS A 74 4.69 -5.44 -15.61
CA HIS A 74 3.98 -6.40 -16.45
C HIS A 74 3.84 -5.94 -17.90
N ARG A 75 3.82 -4.64 -18.16
CA ARG A 75 3.80 -4.10 -19.53
C ARG A 75 5.15 -4.23 -20.24
N PHE A 76 6.27 -4.18 -19.50
CA PHE A 76 7.63 -4.22 -20.03
C PHE A 76 8.51 -5.23 -19.28
N PRO A 77 8.20 -6.55 -19.36
CA PRO A 77 8.85 -7.57 -18.53
C PRO A 77 10.36 -7.68 -18.80
N ASP A 78 10.80 -7.69 -20.06
CA ASP A 78 12.22 -7.83 -20.38
C ASP A 78 13.05 -6.62 -19.96
N THR A 79 12.55 -5.40 -20.20
CA THR A 79 13.23 -4.16 -19.85
C THR A 79 13.33 -4.01 -18.35
N SER A 80 12.22 -4.26 -17.64
CA SER A 80 12.20 -4.18 -16.18
C SER A 80 13.11 -5.21 -15.52
N PHE A 81 13.09 -6.46 -16.00
CA PHE A 81 13.97 -7.52 -15.50
C PHE A 81 15.45 -7.20 -15.72
N LYS A 82 15.81 -6.73 -16.93
CA LYS A 82 17.19 -6.28 -17.22
C LYS A 82 17.60 -5.11 -16.34
N LEU A 83 16.71 -4.15 -16.08
CA LEU A 83 17.01 -2.99 -15.23
C LEU A 83 17.27 -3.42 -13.77
N VAL A 84 16.44 -4.31 -13.22
CA VAL A 84 16.64 -4.85 -11.87
C VAL A 84 17.97 -5.61 -11.78
N LEU A 85 18.29 -6.45 -12.76
CA LEU A 85 19.53 -7.24 -12.76
C LEU A 85 20.80 -6.43 -13.02
N SER A 86 20.69 -5.33 -13.76
CA SER A 86 21.83 -4.45 -14.06
C SER A 86 22.19 -3.49 -12.92
N ARG A 87 21.32 -3.36 -11.90
CA ARG A 87 21.51 -2.48 -10.76
C ARG A 87 21.54 -3.27 -9.46
N LYS A 88 22.74 -3.68 -9.03
CA LYS A 88 22.96 -4.38 -7.76
C LYS A 88 22.29 -3.70 -6.57
N GLU A 89 22.31 -2.36 -6.53
CA GLU A 89 21.67 -1.56 -5.48
C GLU A 89 20.17 -1.85 -5.32
N ILE A 90 19.45 -2.17 -6.42
CA ILE A 90 18.03 -2.53 -6.36
C ILE A 90 17.84 -3.89 -5.70
N LEU A 91 18.73 -4.83 -5.99
CA LEU A 91 18.68 -6.19 -5.45
C LEU A 91 19.12 -6.20 -3.97
N ASP A 92 20.19 -5.50 -3.65
CA ASP A 92 20.71 -5.38 -2.28
C ASP A 92 19.65 -4.73 -1.37
N LYS A 93 19.00 -3.66 -1.85
CA LYS A 93 17.93 -3.02 -1.09
C LYS A 93 16.67 -3.88 -0.95
N TYR A 94 16.37 -4.72 -1.93
CA TYR A 94 15.27 -5.70 -1.81
C TYR A 94 15.56 -6.69 -0.68
N LEU A 95 16.78 -7.22 -0.63
CA LEU A 95 17.21 -8.15 0.42
C LEU A 95 17.17 -7.47 1.79
N ASP A 96 17.68 -6.24 1.90
CA ASP A 96 17.72 -5.52 3.18
C ASP A 96 16.34 -5.09 3.67
N GLU A 97 15.48 -4.60 2.79
CA GLU A 97 14.21 -3.99 3.22
C GLU A 97 13.02 -4.94 3.18
N VAL A 98 12.92 -5.80 2.17
CA VAL A 98 11.80 -6.74 2.06
C VAL A 98 12.09 -8.00 2.88
N VAL A 99 13.29 -8.57 2.73
CA VAL A 99 13.61 -9.87 3.35
C VAL A 99 14.05 -9.70 4.81
N ILE A 100 14.90 -8.70 5.10
CA ILE A 100 15.49 -8.53 6.44
C ILE A 100 14.62 -7.63 7.33
N SER A 101 14.29 -6.41 6.89
CA SER A 101 13.57 -5.44 7.74
C SER A 101 12.04 -5.55 7.67
N ARG A 102 11.50 -6.30 6.69
CA ARG A 102 10.06 -6.41 6.40
C ARG A 102 9.36 -5.07 6.15
N SER A 103 10.11 -4.03 5.76
CA SER A 103 9.58 -2.71 5.41
C SER A 103 9.32 -2.58 3.91
N HIS A 104 8.27 -3.27 3.44
CA HIS A 104 7.84 -3.28 2.04
C HIS A 104 7.55 -1.87 1.48
N LYS A 105 7.05 -0.97 2.34
CA LYS A 105 6.65 0.39 1.97
C LYS A 105 7.84 1.27 1.59
N ASP A 106 8.95 1.13 2.31
CA ASP A 106 10.14 1.93 2.07
C ASP A 106 10.86 1.47 0.81
N TYR A 107 10.87 0.15 0.56
CA TYR A 107 11.44 -0.43 -0.65
C TYR A 107 10.73 0.08 -1.91
N VAL A 108 9.40 -0.03 -1.95
CA VAL A 108 8.61 0.41 -3.12
C VAL A 108 8.72 1.92 -3.32
N ARG A 109 8.74 2.73 -2.25
CA ARG A 109 8.96 4.19 -2.36
C ARG A 109 10.32 4.52 -2.96
N TRP A 110 11.38 3.86 -2.48
CA TRP A 110 12.72 4.08 -3.03
C TRP A 110 12.80 3.61 -4.48
N LEU A 111 12.19 2.47 -4.82
CA LEU A 111 12.16 1.97 -6.17
C LEU A 111 11.50 3.00 -7.10
N LEU A 112 10.33 3.53 -6.74
CA LEU A 112 9.64 4.57 -7.52
C LEU A 112 10.50 5.82 -7.79
N LEU A 113 11.41 6.17 -6.88
CA LEU A 113 12.32 7.32 -7.05
C LEU A 113 13.56 6.99 -7.88
N ASN A 114 13.96 5.72 -7.94
CA ASN A 114 15.22 5.29 -8.57
C ASN A 114 15.01 4.45 -9.86
N PHE A 115 13.77 4.10 -10.18
CA PHE A 115 13.38 3.45 -11.43
C PHE A 115 13.11 4.53 -12.49
N SER A 116 14.13 4.84 -13.29
CA SER A 116 13.97 5.59 -14.54
C SER A 116 14.09 4.64 -15.72
N LEU A 117 13.00 4.49 -16.47
CA LEU A 117 13.01 3.88 -17.81
C LEU A 117 13.63 4.91 -18.78
N ALA A 118 14.96 4.91 -18.86
CA ALA A 118 15.68 5.55 -19.95
C ALA A 118 15.71 4.62 -21.17
#